data_AF-A0A920JFY8-F1
#
_entry.id   AF-A0A920JFY8-F1
#
_cell.length_a   1.000
_cell.length_b   1.000
_cell.length_c   1.000
_cell.angle_alpha   90.00
_cell.angle_beta   90.00
_cell.angle_gamma   90.00
#
_symmetry.space_group_name_H-M   'P 1'
#
loop_
_entity.id
_entity.type
_entity.pdbx_description
1 polymer ?
#
loop_
_entity_poly.entity_id
_entity_poly.type
_entity_poly.pdbx_seq_one_letter_code
_entity_poly.pdbx_strand_id
1 'polypeptide(L)'
;MILKCRGEIEAQVFESSVTTIYENLATVETLVTVAAGGDKEGPAQIAPIVANELPNGRFRLFAEYTHFAPMEDPNFIAAEIRNELMRTL
;
A
#
# COMPACT_ATOMS: atom_id res chain seq x y z
N MET A 1 -14.00 24.46 1.15
CA MET A 1 -15.05 23.44 1.34
C MET A 1 -14.64 22.59 2.52
N ILE A 2 -15.45 22.46 3.57
CA ILE A 2 -15.14 21.59 4.71
C ILE A 2 -16.18 20.47 4.71
N LEU A 3 -15.72 19.25 4.44
CA LEU A 3 -16.53 18.05 4.60
C LEU A 3 -16.43 17.65 6.08
N LYS A 4 -17.48 17.93 6.86
CA LYS A 4 -17.59 17.52 8.27
C LYS A 4 -18.85 16.67 8.45
N CYS A 5 -18.72 15.52 9.10
CA CYS A 5 -19.84 14.74 9.62
C CYS A 5 -19.99 15.00 11.13
N ARG A 6 -21.02 14.41 11.74
CA ARG A 6 -21.16 14.45 13.20
C ARG A 6 -20.13 13.52 13.84
N GLY A 7 -19.70 13.83 15.06
CA GLY A 7 -18.65 13.06 15.75
C GLY A 7 -19.00 11.58 15.91
N GLU A 8 -20.28 11.25 16.14
CA GLU A 8 -20.73 9.86 16.20
C GLU A 8 -20.57 9.11 14.87
N ILE A 9 -20.65 9.81 13.73
CA ILE A 9 -20.46 9.21 12.40
C ILE A 9 -18.97 9.08 12.08
N GLU A 10 -18.14 10.03 12.52
CA GLU A 10 -16.69 9.94 12.40
C GLU A 10 -16.13 8.76 13.21
N ALA A 11 -16.64 8.55 14.42
CA ALA A 11 -16.22 7.46 15.30
C ALA A 11 -16.51 6.06 14.74
N GLN A 12 -17.59 5.89 13.96
CA GLN A 12 -17.95 4.61 13.34
C GLN A 12 -16.88 4.06 12.40
N VAL A 13 -16.00 4.92 11.85
CA VAL A 13 -14.86 4.48 11.01
C VAL A 13 -13.90 3.57 11.80
N PHE A 14 -13.79 3.77 13.11
CA PHE A 14 -12.91 2.99 13.98
C PHE A 14 -13.57 1.74 14.57
N GLU A 15 -14.89 1.59 14.47
CA GLU A 15 -15.56 0.39 15.00
C GLU A 15 -15.16 -0.89 14.24
N SER A 16 -14.67 -0.74 13.00
CA SER A 16 -14.15 -1.85 12.18
C SER A 16 -12.61 -1.97 12.20
N SER A 17 -11.90 -1.13 12.97
CA SER A 17 -10.43 -1.02 12.84
C SER A 17 -9.64 -2.03 13.68
N VAL A 18 -10.30 -2.80 14.56
CA VAL A 18 -9.64 -3.93 15.24
C VAL A 18 -9.67 -5.12 14.29
N THR A 19 -8.56 -5.31 13.59
CA THR A 19 -8.42 -6.38 12.61
C THR A 19 -7.15 -7.17 12.91
N THR A 20 -7.21 -8.49 12.75
CA THR A 20 -6.05 -9.39 12.81
C THR A 20 -5.30 -9.46 11.48
N ILE A 21 -5.50 -8.47 10.59
CA ILE A 21 -5.06 -8.54 9.19
C ILE A 21 -3.54 -8.60 9.09
N TYR A 22 -2.82 -7.86 9.95
CA TYR A 22 -1.37 -7.83 9.92
C TYR A 22 -0.77 -9.20 10.27
N GLU A 23 -1.27 -9.86 11.33
CA GLU A 23 -0.82 -11.20 11.74
C GLU A 23 -1.10 -12.26 10.66
N ASN A 24 -2.11 -12.04 9.83
CA ASN A 24 -2.45 -12.96 8.74
C ASN A 24 -1.61 -12.76 7.47
N LEU A 25 -0.75 -11.73 7.38
CA LEU A 25 0.12 -11.54 6.20
C LEU A 25 1.04 -12.74 5.96
N ALA A 26 1.48 -13.41 7.02
CA ALA A 26 2.28 -14.64 6.95
C ALA A 26 1.55 -15.81 6.25
N THR A 27 0.23 -15.74 6.10
CA THR A 27 -0.57 -16.78 5.41
C THR A 27 -0.69 -16.57 3.90
N VAL A 28 -0.19 -15.45 3.38
CA VAL A 28 -0.28 -15.13 1.94
C VAL A 28 0.81 -15.87 1.16
N GLU A 29 0.41 -16.94 0.47
CA GLU A 29 1.35 -17.77 -0.29
C GLU A 29 1.73 -17.18 -1.67
N THR A 30 0.91 -16.26 -2.20
CA THR A 30 1.15 -15.66 -3.53
C THR A 30 2.36 -14.72 -3.51
N LEU A 31 3.07 -14.61 -4.63
CA LEU A 31 4.11 -13.59 -4.82
C LEU A 31 3.47 -12.19 -4.76
N VAL A 32 3.92 -11.35 -3.83
CA VAL A 32 3.38 -9.99 -3.66
C VAL A 32 4.51 -8.97 -3.75
N THR A 33 4.32 -7.97 -4.61
CA THR A 33 5.18 -6.78 -4.63
C THR A 33 4.42 -5.62 -4.02
N VAL A 34 4.97 -5.04 -2.95
CA VAL A 34 4.47 -3.84 -2.30
C VAL A 34 5.26 -2.65 -2.82
N ALA A 35 4.58 -1.74 -3.51
CA ALA A 35 5.15 -0.51 -4.02
C ALA A 35 4.73 0.69 -3.16
N ALA A 36 5.65 1.62 -2.92
CA ALA A 36 5.38 2.85 -2.18
C ALA A 36 6.02 4.08 -2.82
N GLY A 37 5.40 5.24 -2.62
CA GLY A 37 5.98 6.55 -2.91
C GLY A 37 6.97 7.02 -1.83
N GLY A 38 7.70 8.10 -2.11
CA GLY A 38 8.69 8.72 -1.24
C GLY A 38 8.19 9.87 -0.36
N ASP A 39 6.89 10.12 -0.31
CA ASP A 39 6.28 11.26 0.41
C ASP A 39 6.33 11.16 1.95
N LYS A 40 6.75 10.00 2.48
CA LYS A 40 6.87 9.71 3.93
C LYS A 40 5.54 9.76 4.68
N GLU A 41 4.41 9.76 3.98
CA GLU A 41 3.09 9.61 4.58
C GLU A 41 2.90 8.19 5.13
N GLY A 42 1.83 7.98 5.90
CA GLY A 42 1.52 6.69 6.53
C GLY A 42 1.74 5.47 5.62
N PRO A 43 1.18 5.42 4.39
CA PRO A 43 1.39 4.32 3.44
C PRO A 43 2.86 4.06 3.10
N ALA A 44 3.67 5.11 2.89
CA ALA A 44 5.09 4.98 2.58
C ALA A 44 5.90 4.42 3.76
N GLN A 45 5.48 4.73 4.99
CA GLN A 45 6.13 4.25 6.20
C GLN A 45 5.83 2.77 6.47
N ILE A 46 4.60 2.32 6.23
CA ILE A 46 4.17 0.93 6.53
C ILE A 46 4.52 -0.07 5.41
N ALA A 47 4.63 0.37 4.17
CA ALA A 47 4.90 -0.51 3.03
C ALA A 47 6.13 -1.42 3.18
N PRO A 48 7.31 -0.96 3.65
CA PRO A 48 8.45 -1.86 3.86
C PRO A 48 8.19 -2.89 4.97
N ILE A 49 7.39 -2.54 5.98
CA ILE A 49 7.01 -3.45 7.09
C ILE A 49 6.10 -4.55 6.54
N VAL A 50 5.07 -4.17 5.78
CA VAL A 50 4.14 -5.13 5.13
C VAL A 50 4.89 -6.06 4.17
N ALA A 51 5.79 -5.53 3.35
CA ALA A 51 6.59 -6.33 2.43
C ALA A 51 7.46 -7.36 3.14
N ASN A 52 7.97 -7.03 4.33
CA ASN A 52 8.82 -7.91 5.12
C ASN A 52 8.03 -9.02 5.85
N GLU A 53 6.77 -8.77 6.18
CA GLU A 53 5.89 -9.77 6.81
C GLU A 53 5.37 -10.81 5.81
N LEU A 54 5.28 -10.45 4.53
CA LEU A 54 4.82 -11.34 3.47
C LEU A 54 5.89 -12.41 3.17
N PRO A 55 5.58 -13.72 3.22
CA PRO A 55 6.56 -14.80 3.01
C PRO A 55 7.28 -14.72 1.65
N ASN A 56 6.54 -14.25 0.63
CA ASN A 56 7.01 -14.07 -0.74
C ASN A 56 6.96 -12.59 -1.15
N GLY A 57 7.18 -11.70 -0.18
CA GLY A 57 7.10 -10.25 -0.35
C GLY A 57 8.32 -9.65 -1.05
N ARG A 58 8.07 -8.62 -1.85
CA ARG A 58 9.09 -7.71 -2.41
C ARG A 58 8.69 -6.27 -2.13
N PHE A 59 9.68 -5.42 -1.89
CA PHE A 59 9.48 -3.99 -1.70
C PHE A 59 10.05 -3.18 -2.86
N ARG A 60 9.29 -2.19 -3.35
CA ARG A 60 9.72 -1.21 -4.35
C ARG A 60 9.40 0.19 -3.87
N LEU A 61 10.41 1.07 -3.90
CA LEU A 61 10.25 2.49 -3.57
C LEU A 61 10.36 3.32 -4.85
N PHE A 62 9.40 4.21 -5.05
CA PHE A 62 9.37 5.22 -6.10
C PHE A 62 9.57 6.58 -5.44
N ALA A 63 10.83 6.94 -5.20
CA ALA A 63 11.20 8.06 -4.33
C ALA A 63 10.72 9.43 -4.86
N GLU A 64 10.56 9.54 -6.17
CA GLU A 64 10.13 10.75 -6.87
C GLU A 64 8.61 10.98 -6.83
N TYR A 65 7.83 10.00 -6.38
CA TYR A 65 6.37 10.01 -6.41
C TYR A 65 5.75 9.99 -5.03
N THR A 66 4.49 10.41 -4.91
CA THR A 66 3.74 10.33 -3.65
C THR A 66 2.91 9.04 -3.58
N HIS A 67 2.10 8.86 -2.54
CA HIS A 67 1.07 7.82 -2.51
C HIS A 67 0.05 7.96 -3.65
N PHE A 68 -0.01 9.10 -4.34
CA PHE A 68 -0.79 9.31 -5.55
C PHE A 68 -0.04 8.97 -6.84
N ALA A 69 1.11 8.27 -6.79
CA ALA A 69 1.85 7.84 -7.99
C ALA A 69 0.96 7.28 -9.13
N PRO A 70 -0.08 6.44 -8.85
CA PRO A 70 -0.98 5.96 -9.91
C PRO A 70 -1.79 7.05 -10.63
N MET A 71 -1.97 8.21 -10.00
CA MET A 71 -2.63 9.39 -10.57
C MET A 71 -1.64 10.41 -11.13
N GLU A 72 -0.45 10.52 -10.54
CA GLU A 72 0.62 11.42 -10.97
C GLU A 72 1.21 10.99 -12.32
N ASP A 73 1.52 9.69 -12.46
CA ASP A 73 2.04 9.11 -13.69
C ASP A 73 1.51 7.67 -13.89
N PRO A 74 0.29 7.53 -14.44
CA PRO A 74 -0.31 6.22 -14.67
C PRO A 74 0.48 5.35 -15.65
N ASN A 75 1.21 5.97 -16.59
CA ASN A 75 1.99 5.25 -17.59
C ASN A 75 3.23 4.61 -16.96
N PHE A 76 3.93 5.36 -16.10
CA PHE A 76 5.04 4.84 -15.32
C PHE A 76 4.62 3.65 -14.46
N ILE A 77 3.52 3.79 -13.71
CA ILE A 77 3.03 2.71 -12.84
C ILE A 77 2.62 1.48 -13.66
N ALA A 78 1.91 1.66 -14.78
CA ALA A 78 1.56 0.55 -15.67
C ALA A 78 2.80 -0.18 -16.23
N ALA A 79 3.85 0.58 -16.59
CA ALA A 79 5.11 -0.01 -17.04
C ALA A 79 5.80 -0.81 -15.93
N GLU A 80 5.84 -0.30 -14.70
CA GLU A 80 6.45 -1.01 -13.56
C GLU A 80 5.67 -2.27 -13.17
N ILE A 81 4.34 -2.26 -13.21
CA ILE A 81 3.51 -3.46 -13.01
C ILE A 81 3.87 -4.52 -14.04
N ARG A 82 3.96 -4.13 -15.32
CA ARG A 82 4.33 -5.04 -16.41
C ARG A 82 5.75 -5.59 -16.23
N ASN A 83 6.69 -4.74 -15.85
CA ASN A 83 8.09 -5.14 -15.62
C ASN A 83 8.20 -6.15 -14.47
N GLU A 84 7.43 -5.97 -13.39
CA GLU A 84 7.43 -6.92 -12.27
C GLU A 84 6.79 -8.26 -12.66
N LEU A 85 5.69 -8.23 -13.42
CA LEU A 85 5.06 -9.45 -13.95
C LEU A 85 6.04 -10.25 -14.84
N MET A 86 6.80 -9.57 -15.70
CA MET A 86 7.80 -10.21 -16.55
C MET A 86 8.95 -10.83 -15.75
N ARG A 87 9.21 -10.36 -14.53
CA ARG A 87 10.27 -10.88 -13.65
C ARG A 87 9.85 -12.15 -12.89
N THR A 88 8.56 -12.45 -12.86
CA THR A 88 7.99 -13.63 -12.19
C THR A 88 7.65 -14.77 -13.14
N LEU A 89 7.75 -14.54 -14.46
CA LEU A 89 7.64 -15.54 -15.52
C LEU A 89 9.01 -16.18 -15.79
#